data_AF-A0AAU8EZM0-F1
#
_entry.id   AF-A0AAU8EZM0-F1
#
_cell.length_a   1.000
_cell.length_b   1.000
_cell.length_c   1.000
_cell.angle_alpha   90.00
_cell.angle_beta   90.00
_cell.angle_gamma   90.00
#
_symmetry.space_group_name_H-M   'P 1'
#
loop_
_entity.id
_entity.type
_entity.pdbx_description
1 polymer ?
#
loop_
_entity_poly.entity_id
_entity_poly.type
_entity_poly.pdbx_seq_one_letter_code
_entity_poly.pdbx_strand_id
1 'polypeptide(L)'
;MANMYERLLGDSYKKLHPKLQKRYEITEENSFTGEGKMDEIYGGSFFVKLILKIASKFRMFFSERGKEVPFTIHNTAERDEHGNEFVRWNRTFYFHNKKRYFNAIMQMDEENNEILDYFGEPQILVSTLNFHIDEVGAMHISSKKQWFYMFGRKVPLPRFLYGEANIVESYDETLQCFRIHVQVSNPLIGSLFSYKGTFVERK
;
A
#
# COMPACT_ATOMS: atom_id res chain seq x y z
N MET A 1 14.40 -15.86 -9.92
CA MET A 1 13.12 -15.65 -10.63
C MET A 1 12.77 -14.18 -10.49
N ALA A 2 12.24 -13.54 -11.53
CA ALA A 2 11.81 -12.15 -11.45
C ALA A 2 10.62 -12.02 -10.48
N ASN A 3 10.63 -11.02 -9.59
CA ASN A 3 9.54 -10.76 -8.66
C ASN A 3 8.28 -10.27 -9.40
N MET A 4 7.11 -10.28 -8.75
CA MET A 4 5.85 -9.90 -9.41
C MET A 4 5.88 -8.49 -10.03
N TYR A 5 6.57 -7.53 -9.42
CA TYR A 5 6.61 -6.14 -9.90
C TYR A 5 7.49 -6.01 -11.15
N GLU A 6 8.61 -6.72 -11.19
CA GLU A 6 9.47 -6.81 -12.37
C GLU A 6 8.72 -7.48 -13.53
N ARG A 7 7.95 -8.54 -13.26
CA ARG A 7 7.09 -9.19 -14.26
C ARG A 7 6.01 -8.24 -14.80
N LEU A 8 5.39 -7.44 -13.94
CA LEU A 8 4.36 -6.46 -14.33
C LEU A 8 4.94 -5.31 -15.18
N LEU A 9 6.06 -4.73 -14.73
CA LEU A 9 6.62 -3.50 -15.29
C LEU A 9 7.59 -3.77 -16.46
N GLY A 10 8.08 -5.00 -16.58
CA GLY A 10 9.05 -5.41 -17.59
C GLY A 10 10.30 -4.52 -17.56
N ASP A 11 10.76 -4.08 -18.72
CA ASP A 11 11.95 -3.23 -18.85
C ASP A 11 11.84 -1.88 -18.13
N SER A 12 10.62 -1.40 -17.86
CA SER A 12 10.43 -0.16 -17.09
C SER A 12 10.92 -0.31 -15.65
N TYR A 13 10.92 -1.52 -15.09
CA TYR A 13 11.43 -1.79 -13.74
C TYR A 13 12.88 -1.31 -13.55
N LYS A 14 13.72 -1.42 -14.59
CA LYS A 14 15.12 -0.99 -14.57
C LYS A 14 15.29 0.53 -14.43
N LYS A 15 14.24 1.31 -14.72
CA LYS A 15 14.24 2.77 -14.54
C LYS A 15 14.01 3.19 -13.09
N LEU A 16 13.51 2.27 -12.25
CA LEU A 16 13.27 2.53 -10.84
C LEU A 16 14.60 2.82 -10.14
N HIS A 17 14.58 3.66 -9.11
CA HIS A 17 15.77 3.91 -8.32
C HIS A 17 16.37 2.59 -7.76
N PRO A 18 17.70 2.36 -7.76
CA PRO A 18 18.29 1.08 -7.34
C PRO A 18 17.86 0.60 -5.95
N LYS A 19 17.72 1.53 -5.00
CA LYS A 19 17.22 1.23 -3.64
C LYS A 19 15.76 0.79 -3.62
N LEU A 20 14.93 1.33 -4.51
CA LEU A 20 13.55 0.88 -4.67
C LEU A 20 13.49 -0.46 -5.40
N GLN A 21 14.35 -0.70 -6.41
CA GLN A 21 14.44 -2.02 -7.06
C GLN A 21 14.73 -3.11 -6.03
N LYS A 22 15.71 -2.89 -5.15
CA LYS A 22 16.01 -3.85 -4.07
C LYS A 22 14.85 -4.03 -3.09
N ARG A 23 14.13 -2.96 -2.75
CA ARG A 23 12.96 -3.01 -1.86
C ARG A 23 11.78 -3.79 -2.45
N TYR A 24 11.58 -3.71 -3.77
CA TYR A 24 10.52 -4.44 -4.48
C TYR A 24 10.95 -5.84 -4.92
N GLU A 25 12.23 -6.19 -4.80
CA GLU A 25 12.79 -7.53 -5.00
C GLU A 25 12.43 -8.47 -3.83
N ILE A 26 11.14 -8.54 -3.50
CA ILE A 26 10.60 -9.35 -2.42
C ILE A 26 10.34 -10.75 -2.97
N THR A 27 10.89 -11.75 -2.31
CA THR A 27 10.75 -13.18 -2.62
C THR A 27 10.55 -13.95 -1.32
N GLU A 28 10.30 -15.27 -1.38
CA GLU A 28 10.14 -16.09 -0.18
C GLU A 28 11.39 -16.08 0.71
N GLU A 29 12.57 -15.87 0.12
CA GLU A 29 13.85 -15.77 0.82
C GLU A 29 14.22 -14.34 1.21
N ASN A 30 13.65 -13.34 0.54
CA ASN A 30 13.98 -11.94 0.74
C ASN A 30 12.74 -11.14 1.18
N SER A 31 12.69 -10.79 2.47
CA SER A 31 11.67 -9.91 3.02
C SER A 31 12.21 -8.49 3.18
N PHE A 32 11.32 -7.50 3.09
CA PHE A 32 11.68 -6.11 3.35
C PHE A 32 11.11 -5.68 4.70
N THR A 33 11.96 -5.17 5.58
CA THR A 33 11.53 -4.52 6.82
C THR A 33 12.06 -3.10 6.87
N GLY A 34 11.21 -2.14 7.23
CA GLY A 34 11.61 -0.75 7.37
C GLY A 34 10.99 -0.10 8.60
N GLU A 35 11.67 0.91 9.10
CA GLU A 35 11.23 1.73 10.23
C GLU A 35 11.49 3.21 9.97
N GLY A 36 10.63 4.06 10.51
CA GLY A 36 10.71 5.50 10.31
C GLY A 36 9.56 6.24 10.95
N LYS A 37 9.19 7.35 10.33
CA LYS A 37 8.14 8.24 10.81
C LYS A 37 7.32 8.83 9.67
N MET A 38 6.03 9.00 9.93
CA MET A 38 5.15 9.81 9.11
C MET A 38 5.20 11.24 9.63
N ASP A 39 5.75 12.14 8.82
CA ASP A 39 5.82 13.58 9.13
C ASP A 39 4.43 14.12 9.41
N GLU A 40 3.44 13.66 8.62
CA GLU A 40 2.05 14.07 8.78
C GLU A 40 1.07 13.01 8.27
N ILE A 41 0.02 12.77 9.04
CA ILE A 41 -1.18 12.01 8.67
C ILE A 41 -2.37 12.95 8.79
N TYR A 42 -3.01 13.25 7.66
CA TYR A 42 -4.02 14.30 7.53
C TYR A 42 -5.18 13.88 6.61
N GLY A 43 -6.11 14.80 6.32
CA GLY A 43 -7.28 14.54 5.47
C GLY A 43 -8.43 13.82 6.16
N GLY A 44 -9.55 13.68 5.45
CA GLY A 44 -10.79 13.13 5.99
C GLY A 44 -11.64 14.18 6.72
N SER A 45 -12.88 14.35 6.27
CA SER A 45 -13.91 15.09 7.01
C SER A 45 -14.26 14.39 8.33
N PHE A 46 -15.02 15.06 9.20
CA PHE A 46 -15.48 14.46 10.46
C PHE A 46 -16.25 13.14 10.23
N PHE A 47 -17.17 13.12 9.26
CA PHE A 47 -17.94 11.92 8.90
C PHE A 47 -17.05 10.80 8.34
N VAL A 48 -16.08 11.13 7.50
CA VAL A 48 -15.09 10.16 7.00
C VAL A 48 -14.36 9.51 8.17
N LYS A 49 -13.88 10.31 9.13
CA LYS A 49 -13.16 9.77 10.30
C LYS A 49 -14.03 8.79 11.09
N LEU A 50 -15.34 9.03 11.18
CA LEU A 50 -16.27 8.11 11.84
C LEU A 50 -16.37 6.77 11.10
N ILE A 51 -16.48 6.79 9.77
CA ILE A 51 -16.50 5.58 8.93
C ILE A 51 -15.17 4.82 9.06
N LEU A 52 -14.03 5.54 8.96
CA LEU A 52 -12.70 4.95 9.07
C LEU A 52 -12.43 4.34 10.46
N LYS A 53 -13.11 4.84 11.50
CA LYS A 53 -13.03 4.25 12.84
C LYS A 53 -13.58 2.83 12.85
N ILE A 54 -14.64 2.55 12.08
CA ILE A 54 -15.18 1.20 11.91
C ILE A 54 -14.20 0.35 11.08
N ALA A 55 -13.70 0.90 9.98
CA ALA A 55 -12.70 0.23 9.13
C ALA A 55 -11.42 -0.17 9.88
N SER A 56 -11.04 0.58 10.93
CA SER A 56 -9.85 0.29 11.73
C SER A 56 -9.90 -1.04 12.49
N LYS A 57 -11.10 -1.58 12.71
CA LYS A 57 -11.28 -2.91 13.32
C LYS A 57 -10.82 -4.04 12.39
N PHE A 58 -10.79 -3.79 11.08
CA PHE A 58 -10.41 -4.74 10.04
C PHE A 58 -8.96 -4.57 9.57
N ARG A 59 -8.11 -3.85 10.34
CA ARG A 59 -6.70 -3.59 10.01
C ARG A 59 -6.47 -3.02 8.59
N MET A 60 -7.41 -2.19 8.11
CA MET A 60 -7.37 -1.64 6.76
C MET A 60 -7.13 -0.13 6.75
N PHE A 61 -8.07 0.66 7.28
CA PHE A 61 -7.96 2.11 7.33
C PHE A 61 -8.17 2.62 8.75
N PHE A 62 -7.67 3.80 9.09
CA PHE A 62 -7.80 4.34 10.44
C PHE A 62 -8.15 5.83 10.47
N SER A 63 -8.81 6.23 11.57
CA SER A 63 -9.37 7.57 11.77
C SER A 63 -8.37 8.57 12.34
N GLU A 64 -7.30 8.07 12.96
CA GLU A 64 -6.30 8.86 13.67
C GLU A 64 -5.48 9.73 12.70
N ARG A 65 -5.13 10.92 13.17
CA ARG A 65 -4.34 11.94 12.47
C ARG A 65 -3.27 12.46 13.43
N GLY A 66 -2.16 12.94 12.90
CA GLY A 66 -1.05 13.38 13.74
C GLY A 66 0.17 13.76 12.92
N LYS A 67 1.18 14.27 13.62
CA LYS A 67 2.50 14.58 13.08
C LYS A 67 3.54 13.72 13.78
N GLU A 68 4.66 13.49 13.10
CA GLU A 68 5.79 12.72 13.64
C GLU A 68 5.37 11.35 14.21
N VAL A 69 4.53 10.61 13.46
CA VAL A 69 3.96 9.32 13.90
C VAL A 69 4.94 8.20 13.56
N PRO A 70 5.52 7.49 14.54
CA PRO A 70 6.40 6.37 14.25
C PRO A 70 5.71 5.31 13.40
N PHE A 71 6.46 4.69 12.51
CA PHE A 71 5.97 3.83 11.45
C PHE A 71 6.92 2.64 11.25
N THR A 72 6.33 1.46 11.06
CA THR A 72 7.06 0.28 10.59
C THR A 72 6.34 -0.34 9.40
N ILE A 73 7.12 -0.92 8.51
CA ILE A 73 6.64 -1.68 7.35
C ILE A 73 7.35 -3.02 7.31
N HIS A 74 6.60 -4.06 6.99
CA HIS A 74 7.12 -5.41 6.81
C HIS A 74 6.42 -6.04 5.62
N ASN A 75 7.21 -6.40 4.61
CA ASN A 75 6.72 -7.02 3.39
C ASN A 75 7.37 -8.39 3.21
N THR A 76 6.53 -9.42 3.03
CA THR A 76 6.97 -10.81 2.86
C THR A 76 6.27 -11.42 1.67
N ALA A 77 7.01 -12.14 0.83
CA ALA A 77 6.39 -13.00 -0.18
C ALA A 77 6.13 -14.39 0.40
N GLU A 78 5.00 -14.96 0.04
CA GLU A 78 4.58 -16.30 0.41
C GLU A 78 3.89 -16.94 -0.80
N ARG A 79 3.74 -18.26 -0.78
CA ARG A 79 2.92 -19.00 -1.74
C ARG A 79 1.71 -19.61 -1.04
N ASP A 80 0.59 -19.64 -1.74
CA ASP A 80 -0.57 -20.39 -1.29
C ASP A 80 -0.40 -21.91 -1.56
N GLU A 81 -1.36 -22.71 -1.09
CA GLU A 81 -1.38 -24.17 -1.30
C GLU A 81 -1.42 -24.58 -2.78
N HIS A 82 -1.78 -23.64 -3.67
CA HIS A 82 -1.82 -23.83 -5.12
C HIS A 82 -0.55 -23.33 -5.82
N GLY A 83 0.44 -22.84 -5.07
CA GLY A 83 1.72 -22.33 -5.58
C GLY A 83 1.67 -20.89 -6.09
N ASN A 84 0.54 -20.18 -5.95
CA ASN A 84 0.42 -18.80 -6.36
C ASN A 84 1.19 -17.90 -5.40
N GLU A 85 2.07 -17.07 -5.95
CA GLU A 85 2.84 -16.09 -5.19
C GLU A 85 1.96 -14.90 -4.80
N PHE A 86 2.07 -14.48 -3.55
CA PHE A 86 1.50 -13.24 -3.05
C PHE A 86 2.47 -12.54 -2.09
N VAL A 87 2.37 -11.22 -2.00
CA VAL A 87 3.18 -10.43 -1.05
C VAL A 87 2.27 -9.81 -0.02
N ARG A 88 2.53 -10.09 1.26
CA ARG A 88 1.89 -9.40 2.37
C ARG A 88 2.57 -8.06 2.57
N TRP A 89 1.77 -7.01 2.69
CA TRP A 89 2.20 -5.66 3.02
C TRP A 89 1.61 -5.29 4.37
N ASN A 90 2.43 -5.33 5.41
CA ASN A 90 2.01 -5.02 6.77
C ASN A 90 2.64 -3.70 7.20
N ARG A 91 1.79 -2.72 7.54
CA ARG A 91 2.22 -1.42 8.03
C ARG A 91 1.66 -1.17 9.41
N THR A 92 2.49 -0.73 10.35
CA THR A 92 2.07 -0.36 11.70
C THR A 92 2.37 1.11 11.96
N PHE A 93 1.36 1.82 12.42
CA PHE A 93 1.43 3.22 12.82
C PHE A 93 1.25 3.31 14.33
N TYR A 94 2.19 3.97 15.00
CA TYR A 94 2.25 4.05 16.46
C TYR A 94 1.78 5.44 16.90
N PHE A 95 0.51 5.56 17.26
CA PHE A 95 -0.01 6.75 17.92
C PHE A 95 0.22 6.63 19.43
N HIS A 96 0.31 7.77 20.14
CA HIS A 96 0.60 7.86 21.58
C HIS A 96 0.03 6.71 22.42
N ASN A 97 -1.28 6.45 22.32
CA ASN A 97 -1.95 5.41 23.13
C ASN A 97 -2.50 4.24 22.29
N LYS A 98 -2.19 4.16 20.98
CA LYS A 98 -2.82 3.19 20.08
C LYS A 98 -1.91 2.77 18.94
N LYS A 99 -1.94 1.48 18.61
CA LYS A 99 -1.37 0.96 17.37
C LYS A 99 -2.47 0.85 16.31
N ARG A 100 -2.14 1.20 15.08
CA ARG A 100 -2.99 1.01 13.90
C ARG A 100 -2.26 0.18 12.87
N TYR A 101 -2.98 -0.77 12.29
CA TYR A 101 -2.48 -1.69 11.31
C TYR A 101 -3.12 -1.40 9.97
N PHE A 102 -2.33 -1.45 8.92
CA PHE A 102 -2.74 -1.45 7.53
C PHE A 102 -2.11 -2.69 6.91
N ASN A 103 -2.90 -3.74 6.78
CA ASN A 103 -2.50 -5.01 6.20
C ASN A 103 -3.13 -5.14 4.82
N ALA A 104 -2.33 -5.58 3.85
CA ALA A 104 -2.80 -5.88 2.52
C ALA A 104 -2.06 -7.09 1.95
N ILE A 105 -2.67 -7.76 0.99
CA ILE A 105 -2.06 -8.86 0.24
C ILE A 105 -2.12 -8.51 -1.23
N MET A 106 -0.96 -8.41 -1.87
CA MET A 106 -0.84 -8.20 -3.30
C MET A 106 -0.62 -9.53 -4.01
N GLN A 107 -1.40 -9.77 -5.06
CA GLN A 107 -1.31 -10.96 -5.89
C GLN A 107 -1.34 -10.56 -7.37
N MET A 108 -0.53 -11.22 -8.19
CA MET A 108 -0.57 -11.04 -9.63
C MET A 108 -1.82 -11.71 -10.22
N ASP A 109 -2.58 -10.97 -11.01
CA ASP A 109 -3.60 -11.50 -11.91
C ASP A 109 -2.97 -11.67 -13.30
N GLU A 110 -2.52 -12.88 -13.58
CA GLU A 110 -1.83 -13.24 -14.83
C GLU A 110 -2.72 -13.08 -16.07
N GLU A 111 -4.04 -13.26 -15.93
CA GLU A 111 -4.98 -13.17 -17.05
C GLU A 111 -5.13 -11.72 -17.53
N ASN A 112 -5.18 -10.78 -16.59
CA ASN A 112 -5.34 -9.36 -16.88
C ASN A 112 -4.02 -8.57 -16.88
N ASN A 113 -2.92 -9.21 -16.47
CA ASN A 113 -1.61 -8.58 -16.24
C ASN A 113 -1.74 -7.34 -15.33
N GLU A 114 -2.44 -7.49 -14.20
CA GLU A 114 -2.63 -6.45 -13.19
C GLU A 114 -2.33 -7.03 -11.80
N ILE A 115 -1.96 -6.20 -10.83
CA ILE A 115 -1.86 -6.63 -9.43
C ILE A 115 -3.18 -6.32 -8.72
N LEU A 116 -3.69 -7.35 -8.04
CA LEU A 116 -4.82 -7.26 -7.12
C LEU A 116 -4.31 -7.02 -5.71
N ASP A 117 -4.87 -6.02 -5.03
CA ASP A 117 -4.55 -5.65 -3.67
C ASP A 117 -5.75 -5.92 -2.76
N TYR A 118 -5.63 -6.93 -1.91
CA TYR A 118 -6.63 -7.37 -0.94
C TYR A 118 -6.36 -6.71 0.39
N PHE A 119 -7.19 -5.76 0.77
CA PHE A 119 -7.02 -5.00 1.99
C PHE A 119 -7.72 -5.67 3.18
N GLY A 120 -7.07 -5.56 4.33
CA GLY A 120 -7.65 -5.86 5.64
C GLY A 120 -7.51 -7.31 6.09
N GLU A 121 -7.89 -7.55 7.34
CA GLU A 121 -7.87 -8.84 8.00
C GLU A 121 -9.13 -8.97 8.88
N PRO A 122 -10.18 -9.69 8.41
CA PRO A 122 -10.31 -10.37 7.13
C PRO A 122 -10.29 -9.42 5.91
N GLN A 123 -9.95 -9.96 4.74
CA GLN A 123 -9.91 -9.21 3.49
C GLN A 123 -11.34 -8.86 3.05
N ILE A 124 -11.69 -7.57 3.07
CA ILE A 124 -13.05 -7.10 2.75
C ILE A 124 -13.11 -6.21 1.51
N LEU A 125 -11.99 -5.62 1.11
CA LEU A 125 -11.90 -4.73 -0.03
C LEU A 125 -10.78 -5.21 -0.94
N VAL A 126 -11.03 -5.21 -2.25
CA VAL A 126 -10.04 -5.58 -3.26
C VAL A 126 -9.96 -4.43 -4.25
N SER A 127 -8.75 -4.07 -4.66
CA SER A 127 -8.53 -3.11 -5.74
C SER A 127 -7.57 -3.67 -6.77
N THR A 128 -7.75 -3.34 -8.04
CA THR A 128 -6.63 -3.43 -9.00
C THR A 128 -5.73 -2.22 -8.83
N LEU A 129 -4.44 -2.43 -9.03
CA LEU A 129 -3.40 -1.41 -8.95
C LEU A 129 -2.76 -1.17 -10.31
N ASN A 130 -2.49 0.09 -10.60
CA ASN A 130 -1.64 0.52 -11.70
C ASN A 130 -0.28 0.94 -11.15
N PHE A 131 0.79 0.62 -11.88
CA PHE A 131 2.14 0.98 -11.52
C PHE A 131 2.78 1.75 -12.67
N HIS A 132 3.50 2.81 -12.33
CA HIS A 132 4.22 3.64 -13.28
C HIS A 132 5.50 4.13 -12.61
N ILE A 133 6.59 4.21 -13.36
CA ILE A 133 7.86 4.75 -12.88
C ILE A 133 8.11 6.06 -13.60
N ASP A 134 8.33 7.13 -12.84
CA ASP A 134 8.62 8.44 -13.43
C ASP A 134 10.09 8.59 -13.85
N GLU A 135 10.41 9.73 -14.45
CA GLU A 135 11.74 10.03 -15.00
C GLU A 135 12.84 10.10 -13.93
N VAL A 136 12.48 10.34 -12.66
CA VAL A 136 13.43 10.40 -11.54
C VAL A 136 13.56 9.04 -10.82
N GLY A 137 12.89 8.00 -11.32
CA GLY A 137 12.94 6.65 -10.79
C GLY A 137 12.08 6.43 -9.55
N ALA A 138 11.06 7.25 -9.32
CA ALA A 138 10.08 7.04 -8.26
C ALA A 138 8.94 6.12 -8.74
N MET A 139 8.42 5.30 -7.82
CA MET A 139 7.27 4.44 -8.07
C MET A 139 5.97 5.20 -7.81
N HIS A 140 5.09 5.23 -8.81
CA HIS A 140 3.73 5.72 -8.70
C HIS A 140 2.76 4.55 -8.73
N ILE A 141 1.88 4.47 -7.73
CA ILE A 141 0.86 3.43 -7.61
C ILE A 141 -0.50 4.10 -7.51
N SER A 142 -1.44 3.68 -8.37
CA SER A 142 -2.81 4.18 -8.33
C SER A 142 -3.82 3.04 -8.32
N SER A 143 -4.87 3.15 -7.50
CA SER A 143 -5.99 2.20 -7.53
C SER A 143 -6.89 2.43 -8.76
N LYS A 144 -7.40 1.35 -9.37
CA LYS A 144 -8.36 1.43 -10.48
C LYS A 144 -9.75 0.93 -10.10
N LYS A 145 -10.01 -0.37 -10.25
CA LYS A 145 -11.32 -0.99 -10.03
C LYS A 145 -11.38 -1.55 -8.62
N GLN A 146 -12.53 -1.46 -7.96
CA GLN A 146 -12.68 -1.93 -6.58
C GLN A 146 -13.89 -2.86 -6.41
N TRP A 147 -13.75 -3.81 -5.49
CA TRP A 147 -14.77 -4.79 -5.15
C TRP A 147 -14.82 -4.98 -3.64
N PHE A 148 -16.02 -5.26 -3.12
CA PHE A 148 -16.12 -5.91 -1.82
C PHE A 148 -15.82 -7.40 -1.96
N TYR A 149 -15.01 -7.93 -1.06
CA TYR A 149 -14.78 -9.36 -0.94
C TYR A 149 -15.51 -9.89 0.29
N MET A 150 -16.56 -10.67 0.06
CA MET A 150 -17.37 -11.25 1.11
C MET A 150 -17.80 -12.65 0.70
N PHE A 151 -17.72 -13.60 1.64
CA PHE A 151 -18.13 -14.99 1.41
C PHE A 151 -17.48 -15.65 0.18
N GLY A 152 -16.20 -15.34 -0.08
CA GLY A 152 -15.45 -15.90 -1.21
C GLY A 152 -15.79 -15.29 -2.57
N ARG A 153 -16.62 -14.24 -2.64
CA ARG A 153 -17.05 -13.61 -3.89
C ARG A 153 -16.66 -12.14 -3.94
N LYS A 154 -16.23 -11.68 -5.13
CA LYS A 154 -15.96 -10.27 -5.45
C LYS A 154 -17.26 -9.62 -5.95
N VAL A 155 -17.78 -8.66 -5.21
CA VAL A 155 -18.96 -7.86 -5.60
C VAL A 155 -18.47 -6.47 -6.05
N PRO A 156 -18.73 -6.04 -7.30
CA PRO A 156 -18.28 -4.75 -7.80
C PRO A 156 -18.73 -3.60 -6.90
N LEU A 157 -17.79 -2.75 -6.53
CA LEU A 157 -18.09 -1.56 -5.75
C LEU A 157 -18.65 -0.48 -6.69
N PRO A 158 -19.72 0.24 -6.32
CA PRO A 158 -20.14 1.41 -7.07
C PRO A 158 -19.05 2.49 -7.06
N ARG A 159 -18.83 3.19 -8.18
CA ARG A 159 -17.77 4.21 -8.33
C ARG A 159 -17.81 5.30 -7.25
N PHE A 160 -18.99 5.66 -6.77
CA PHE A 160 -19.14 6.66 -5.73
C PHE A 160 -18.62 6.20 -4.35
N LEU A 161 -18.37 4.91 -4.15
CA LEU A 161 -17.74 4.36 -2.95
C LEU A 161 -16.24 4.11 -3.13
N TYR A 162 -15.66 4.40 -4.29
CA TYR A 162 -14.25 4.14 -4.53
C TYR A 162 -13.36 4.95 -3.59
N GLY A 163 -12.33 4.30 -3.06
CA GLY A 163 -11.18 4.95 -2.45
C GLY A 163 -10.06 5.05 -3.48
N GLU A 164 -10.01 6.13 -4.23
CA GLU A 164 -8.95 6.43 -5.19
C GLU A 164 -7.65 6.76 -4.43
N ALA A 165 -6.74 5.78 -4.40
CA ALA A 165 -5.41 5.90 -3.84
C ALA A 165 -4.42 6.32 -4.92
N ASN A 166 -3.61 7.33 -4.60
CA ASN A 166 -2.42 7.73 -5.34
C ASN A 166 -1.24 7.68 -4.36
N ILE A 167 -0.22 6.91 -4.70
CA ILE A 167 0.93 6.64 -3.85
C ILE A 167 2.17 6.97 -4.67
N VAL A 168 3.07 7.75 -4.09
CA VAL A 168 4.39 8.02 -4.65
C VAL A 168 5.43 7.54 -3.65
N GLU A 169 6.32 6.67 -4.11
CA GLU A 169 7.46 6.19 -3.34
C GLU A 169 8.76 6.55 -4.06
N SER A 170 9.65 7.24 -3.37
CA SER A 170 10.95 7.67 -3.90
C SER A 170 12.07 7.36 -2.91
N TYR A 171 13.32 7.44 -3.34
CA TYR A 171 14.48 7.38 -2.46
C TYR A 171 15.19 8.74 -2.48
N ASP A 172 15.52 9.26 -1.29
CA ASP A 172 16.34 10.45 -1.14
C ASP A 172 17.79 10.03 -0.87
N GLU A 173 18.67 10.27 -1.83
CA GLU A 173 20.11 9.94 -1.73
C GLU A 173 20.86 10.83 -0.73
N THR A 174 20.38 12.05 -0.48
CA THR A 174 21.03 12.98 0.47
C THR A 174 20.74 12.56 1.92
N LEU A 175 19.49 12.18 2.20
CA LEU A 175 19.04 11.74 3.51
C LEU A 175 19.15 10.22 3.71
N GLN A 176 19.51 9.49 2.66
CA GLN A 176 19.63 8.03 2.60
C GLN A 176 18.37 7.29 3.09
N CYS A 177 17.19 7.83 2.77
CA CYS A 177 15.92 7.29 3.25
C CYS A 177 14.88 7.16 2.12
N PHE A 178 13.93 6.25 2.31
CA PHE A 178 12.75 6.15 1.48
C PHE A 178 11.77 7.25 1.86
N ARG A 179 11.13 7.85 0.86
CA ARG A 179 10.02 8.79 1.01
C ARG A 179 8.76 8.14 0.49
N ILE A 180 7.67 8.32 1.20
CA ILE A 180 6.34 7.87 0.80
C ILE A 180 5.35 9.00 0.95
N HIS A 181 4.51 9.18 -0.06
CA HIS A 181 3.35 10.05 0.00
C HIS A 181 2.14 9.27 -0.48
N VAL A 182 1.15 9.11 0.38
CA VAL A 182 -0.11 8.45 0.08
C VAL A 182 -1.24 9.45 0.19
N GLN A 183 -2.09 9.45 -0.83
CA GLN A 183 -3.29 10.26 -0.89
C GLN A 183 -4.45 9.36 -1.29
N VAL A 184 -5.43 9.22 -0.41
CA VAL A 184 -6.65 8.48 -0.69
C VAL A 184 -7.82 9.44 -0.67
N SER A 185 -8.60 9.42 -1.74
CA SER A 185 -9.76 10.27 -1.93
C SER A 185 -10.96 9.48 -2.44
N ASN A 186 -12.15 10.04 -2.29
CA ASN A 186 -13.38 9.51 -2.84
C ASN A 186 -13.99 10.57 -3.77
N PRO A 187 -14.53 10.19 -4.93
CA PRO A 187 -15.08 11.15 -5.90
C PRO A 187 -16.18 12.06 -5.35
N LEU A 188 -16.97 11.61 -4.36
CA LEU A 188 -18.06 12.40 -3.77
C LEU A 188 -17.66 13.09 -2.46
N ILE A 189 -16.98 12.36 -1.58
CA ILE A 189 -16.74 12.82 -0.20
C ILE A 189 -15.40 13.57 -0.08
N GLY A 190 -14.59 13.54 -1.13
CA GLY A 190 -13.28 14.21 -1.18
C GLY A 190 -12.19 13.41 -0.49
N SER A 191 -11.20 14.07 0.11
CA SER A 191 -10.06 13.41 0.76
C SER A 191 -10.53 12.48 1.89
N LEU A 192 -10.15 11.20 1.80
CA LEU A 192 -10.42 10.21 2.85
C LEU A 192 -9.32 10.27 3.92
N PHE A 193 -8.07 10.12 3.49
CA PHE A 193 -6.89 10.33 4.32
C PHE A 193 -5.66 10.50 3.43
N SER A 194 -4.61 11.09 4.00
CA SER A 194 -3.32 11.19 3.34
C SER A 194 -2.23 11.11 4.38
N TYR A 195 -1.07 10.59 4.00
CA TYR A 195 0.10 10.65 4.84
C TYR A 195 1.36 10.81 4.01
N LYS A 196 2.34 11.48 4.59
CA LYS A 196 3.69 11.57 4.02
C LYS A 196 4.72 11.33 5.11
N GLY A 197 5.84 10.74 4.73
CA GLY A 197 6.89 10.46 5.67
C GLY A 197 8.11 9.81 5.06
N THR A 198 9.01 9.41 5.94
CA THR A 198 10.29 8.81 5.58
C THR A 198 10.59 7.60 6.44
N PHE A 199 11.26 6.61 5.86
CA PHE A 199 11.71 5.41 6.56
C PHE A 199 12.99 4.86 5.95
N VAL A 200 13.69 4.03 6.71
CA VAL A 200 14.91 3.34 6.29
C VAL A 200 14.71 1.84 6.38
N GLU A 201 15.48 1.09 5.59
CA GLU A 201 15.53 -0.37 5.70
C GLU A 201 16.16 -0.75 7.04
N ARG A 202 15.51 -1.66 7.76
CA ARG A 202 16.03 -2.22 9.01
C ARG A 202 17.03 -3.32 8.66
N LYS A 203 18.22 -3.23 9.27
CA LYS A 203 19.27 -4.25 9.13
C LYS A 203 18.95 -5.51 9.95
#